data_AF-A0A6N9BGS9-F1
#
_entry.id   AF-A0A6N9BGS9-F1
#
_cell.length_a   1.000
_cell.length_b   1.000
_cell.length_c   1.000
_cell.angle_alpha   90.00
_cell.angle_beta   90.00
_cell.angle_gamma   90.00
#
_symmetry.space_group_name_H-M   'P 1'
#
loop_
_entity.id
_entity.type
_entity.pdbx_description
1 polymer ?
#
loop_
_entity_poly.entity_id
_entity_poly.type
_entity_poly.pdbx_seq_one_letter_code
_entity_poly.pdbx_strand_id
1 'polypeptide(L)'
;MLALSAAVLAVFAWSFAPFAAGAADSPEEQGLQIAMEARERQKGFGNFTASLTMTLRNKRGQESHRELRLKVIEVEEDGDRSMFVFDRPRDVRGTAFLVHAHKNDPDDQWLYLPALKRVKRISSSNQSGSFMGSEF
;
A
#
# COMPACT_ATOMS: atom_id res chain seq x y z
N MET A 1 48.42 52.11 53.28
CA MET A 1 49.18 50.89 52.90
C MET A 1 48.20 49.73 52.99
N LEU A 2 47.41 49.47 51.94
CA LEU A 2 47.67 48.50 50.86
C LEU A 2 48.01 47.08 51.38
N ALA A 3 47.02 46.18 51.36
CA ALA A 3 47.22 44.75 51.19
C ALA A 3 46.02 44.18 50.41
N LEU A 4 46.24 43.96 49.11
CA LEU A 4 45.36 43.23 48.19
C LEU A 4 45.10 41.81 48.75
N SER A 5 43.83 41.43 48.93
CA SER A 5 43.47 40.01 49.08
C SER A 5 43.08 39.43 47.72
N ALA A 6 43.75 38.33 47.37
CA ALA A 6 43.68 37.65 46.10
C ALA A 6 42.26 37.13 45.80
N ALA A 7 41.77 37.42 44.59
CA ALA A 7 40.54 36.85 44.07
C ALA A 7 40.77 35.36 43.77
N VAL A 8 40.00 34.50 44.44
CA VAL A 8 39.95 33.07 44.18
C VAL A 8 39.18 32.85 42.88
N LEU A 9 39.91 32.49 41.81
CA LEU A 9 39.33 32.07 40.53
C LEU A 9 38.84 30.61 40.67
N ALA A 10 37.55 30.45 40.97
CA ALA A 10 36.89 29.16 40.90
C ALA A 10 36.73 28.75 39.44
N VAL A 11 37.61 27.87 38.94
CA VAL A 11 37.48 27.26 37.62
C VAL A 11 36.36 26.23 37.69
N PHE A 12 35.17 26.61 37.22
CA PHE A 12 34.06 25.69 37.02
C PHE A 12 34.41 24.78 35.83
N ALA A 13 34.90 23.57 36.11
CA ALA A 13 35.10 22.54 35.08
C ALA A 13 33.72 22.05 34.62
N TRP A 14 33.18 22.66 33.57
CA TRP A 14 32.00 22.14 32.89
C TRP A 14 32.37 20.80 32.26
N SER A 15 31.95 19.72 32.90
CA SER A 15 32.08 18.38 32.35
C SER A 15 31.16 18.32 31.13
N PHE A 16 31.73 18.51 29.94
CA PHE A 16 31.07 18.17 28.69
C PHE A 16 30.91 16.64 28.67
N ALA A 17 29.77 16.15 29.14
CA ALA A 17 29.37 14.78 28.85
C ALA A 17 29.26 14.67 27.32
N PRO A 18 29.94 13.71 26.67
CA PRO A 18 29.77 13.53 25.25
C PRO A 18 28.29 13.24 24.98
N PHE A 19 27.66 14.08 24.17
CA PHE A 19 26.34 13.81 23.64
C PHE A 19 26.47 12.51 22.86
N ALA A 20 25.99 11.40 23.43
CA ALA A 20 25.89 10.16 22.70
C ALA A 20 24.91 10.41 21.57
N ALA A 21 25.43 10.64 20.36
CA ALA A 21 24.63 10.65 19.15
C ALA A 21 23.92 9.29 19.12
N GLY A 22 22.60 9.30 19.33
CA GLY A 22 21.80 8.09 19.21
C GLY A 22 22.10 7.46 17.87
N ALA A 23 22.40 6.15 17.87
CA ALA A 23 22.60 5.43 16.63
C ALA A 23 21.37 5.65 15.75
N ALA A 24 21.58 6.22 14.56
CA ALA A 24 20.52 6.32 13.58
C ALA A 24 20.10 4.90 13.19
N ASP A 25 18.81 4.67 13.04
CA ASP A 25 18.28 3.40 12.56
C ASP A 25 18.96 3.00 11.25
N SER A 26 19.19 1.71 11.06
CA SER A 26 19.65 1.19 9.78
C SER A 26 18.61 1.47 8.69
N PRO A 27 19.02 1.55 7.40
CA PRO A 27 18.07 1.71 6.29
C PRO A 27 16.96 0.64 6.28
N GLU A 28 17.27 -0.58 6.71
CA GLU A 28 16.32 -1.69 6.83
C GLU A 28 15.28 -1.44 7.93
N GLU A 29 15.71 -1.00 9.11
CA GLU A 29 14.81 -0.65 10.24
C GLU A 29 13.92 0.53 9.87
N GLN A 30 14.50 1.57 9.26
CA GLN A 30 13.75 2.72 8.77
C GLN A 30 12.72 2.30 7.71
N GLY A 31 13.09 1.41 6.78
CA GLY A 31 12.20 0.88 5.76
C GLY A 31 11.03 0.10 6.36
N LEU A 32 11.30 -0.76 7.35
CA LEU A 32 10.27 -1.49 8.09
C LEU A 32 9.33 -0.54 8.83
N GLN A 33 9.87 0.48 9.51
CA GLN A 33 9.06 1.47 10.23
C GLN A 33 8.10 2.21 9.31
N ILE A 34 8.56 2.66 8.14
CA ILE A 34 7.72 3.31 7.14
C ILE A 34 6.60 2.38 6.67
N ALA A 35 6.92 1.11 6.37
CA ALA A 35 5.94 0.13 5.94
C ALA A 35 4.88 -0.15 7.01
N MET A 36 5.30 -0.28 8.28
CA MET A 36 4.40 -0.46 9.42
C MET A 36 3.51 0.75 9.64
N GLU A 37 4.07 1.97 9.61
CA GLU A 37 3.29 3.20 9.77
C GLU A 37 2.27 3.38 8.63
N ALA A 38 2.66 3.12 7.38
CA ALA A 38 1.74 3.16 6.25
C ALA A 38 0.59 2.17 6.42
N ARG A 39 0.87 0.97 6.92
CA ARG A 39 -0.15 -0.05 7.24
C ARG A 39 -1.09 0.42 8.35
N GLU A 40 -0.58 0.96 9.45
CA GLU A 40 -1.42 1.46 10.55
C GLU A 40 -2.34 2.60 10.11
N ARG A 41 -1.85 3.52 9.28
CA ARG A 41 -2.66 4.63 8.74
C ARG A 41 -3.78 4.17 7.79
N GLN A 42 -3.70 2.96 7.27
CA GLN A 42 -4.72 2.38 6.38
C GLN A 42 -5.76 1.52 7.10
N LYS A 43 -5.71 1.40 8.44
CA LYS A 43 -6.71 0.64 9.20
C LYS A 43 -7.96 1.45 9.53
N GLY A 44 -9.07 0.75 9.77
CA GLY A 44 -10.31 1.30 10.33
C GLY A 44 -11.22 2.00 9.32
N PHE A 45 -11.01 1.78 8.02
CA PHE A 45 -11.89 2.31 6.98
C PHE A 45 -13.17 1.49 6.81
N GLY A 46 -13.19 0.23 7.26
CA GLY A 46 -14.33 -0.66 7.28
C GLY A 46 -14.76 -1.15 5.89
N ASN A 47 -15.28 -0.26 5.04
CA ASN A 47 -15.57 -0.54 3.64
C ASN A 47 -15.70 0.74 2.82
N PHE A 48 -15.50 0.63 1.50
CA PHE A 48 -15.82 1.71 0.57
C PHE A 48 -16.25 1.18 -0.80
N THR A 49 -16.83 2.07 -1.60
CA THR A 49 -17.10 1.85 -3.02
C THR A 49 -16.52 3.02 -3.82
N ALA A 50 -15.97 2.72 -4.99
CA ALA A 50 -15.45 3.72 -5.92
C ALA A 50 -15.95 3.45 -7.34
N SER A 51 -16.18 4.53 -8.10
CA SER A 51 -16.34 4.49 -9.55
C SER A 51 -15.01 4.87 -10.19
N LEU A 52 -14.54 4.05 -11.13
CA LEU A 52 -13.21 4.14 -11.71
C LEU A 52 -13.32 4.22 -13.23
N THR A 53 -12.43 5.01 -13.82
CA THR A 53 -12.16 5.00 -15.27
C THR A 53 -10.75 4.47 -15.47
N MET A 54 -10.63 3.38 -16.23
CA MET A 54 -9.38 2.75 -16.59
C MET A 54 -9.07 3.06 -18.06
N THR A 55 -8.03 3.84 -18.29
CA THR A 55 -7.52 4.15 -19.63
C THR A 55 -6.31 3.27 -19.93
N LEU A 56 -6.44 2.41 -20.93
CA LEU A 56 -5.34 1.58 -21.42
C LEU A 56 -4.77 2.22 -22.67
N ARG A 57 -3.46 2.50 -22.68
CA ARG A 57 -2.76 3.08 -23.83
C ARG A 57 -1.61 2.17 -24.25
N ASN A 58 -1.55 1.80 -25.53
CA ASN A 58 -0.43 1.01 -26.07
C ASN A 58 0.71 1.90 -26.57
N LYS A 59 1.86 1.28 -26.93
CA LYS A 59 3.05 2.00 -27.46
C LYS A 59 2.81 2.84 -28.71
N ARG A 60 1.74 2.58 -29.47
CA ARG A 60 1.34 3.38 -30.66
C ARG A 60 0.39 4.53 -30.31
N GLY A 61 0.08 4.74 -29.03
CA GLY A 61 -0.81 5.79 -28.55
C GLY A 61 -2.30 5.48 -28.68
N GLN A 62 -2.68 4.26 -29.07
CA GLN A 62 -4.09 3.89 -29.16
C GLN A 62 -4.66 3.68 -27.76
N GLU A 63 -5.86 4.19 -27.52
CA GLU A 63 -6.52 4.11 -26.21
C GLU A 63 -7.77 3.23 -26.21
N SER A 64 -7.99 2.58 -25.07
CA SER A 64 -9.25 1.96 -24.70
C SER A 64 -9.64 2.46 -23.32
N HIS A 65 -10.92 2.76 -23.12
CA HIS A 65 -11.44 3.21 -21.83
C HIS A 65 -12.43 2.18 -21.30
N ARG A 66 -12.30 1.86 -20.01
CA ARG A 66 -13.22 1.00 -19.27
C ARG A 66 -13.74 1.75 -18.08
N GLU A 67 -15.03 1.60 -17.81
CA GLU A 67 -15.64 2.10 -16.57
C GLU A 67 -15.96 0.90 -15.69
N LEU A 68 -15.60 0.99 -14.42
CA LEU A 68 -15.80 -0.08 -13.47
C LEU A 68 -16.12 0.47 -12.08
N ARG A 69 -16.81 -0.34 -11.28
CA ARG A 69 -17.01 -0.08 -9.85
C ARG A 69 -16.13 -1.02 -9.04
N LEU A 70 -15.52 -0.47 -8.00
CA LEU A 70 -14.78 -1.20 -6.99
C LEU A 70 -15.56 -1.17 -5.68
N LYS A 71 -15.66 -2.30 -5.00
CA LYS A 71 -16.09 -2.41 -3.61
C LYS A 71 -14.97 -3.05 -2.80
N VAL A 72 -14.65 -2.49 -1.64
CA VAL A 72 -13.64 -3.04 -0.74
C VAL A 72 -14.24 -3.16 0.65
N ILE A 73 -13.94 -4.26 1.33
CA ILE A 73 -14.25 -4.49 2.74
C ILE A 73 -12.94 -4.80 3.45
N GLU A 74 -12.66 -4.04 4.49
CA GLU A 74 -11.53 -4.26 5.39
C GLU A 74 -11.76 -5.54 6.20
N VAL A 75 -10.72 -6.36 6.32
CA VAL A 75 -10.74 -7.55 7.18
C VAL A 75 -9.60 -7.44 8.18
N GLU A 76 -9.91 -7.03 9.40
CA GLU A 76 -8.90 -6.73 10.44
C GLU A 76 -7.90 -7.87 10.68
N GLU A 77 -8.41 -9.10 10.73
CA GLU A 77 -7.62 -10.30 10.99
C GLU A 77 -6.92 -10.86 9.75
N ASP A 78 -7.21 -10.40 8.54
CA ASP A 78 -6.68 -10.96 7.29
C ASP A 78 -6.40 -9.88 6.21
N GLY A 79 -6.33 -10.25 4.93
CA GLY A 79 -6.29 -9.29 3.84
C GLY A 79 -7.69 -8.84 3.42
N ASP A 80 -7.77 -7.65 2.83
CA ASP A 80 -9.03 -7.06 2.40
C ASP A 80 -9.70 -7.88 1.31
N ARG A 81 -11.03 -7.76 1.25
CA ARG A 81 -11.83 -8.33 0.17
C ARG A 81 -12.21 -7.24 -0.80
N SER A 82 -11.97 -7.46 -2.08
CA SER A 82 -12.29 -6.50 -3.12
C SER A 82 -13.06 -7.12 -4.27
N MET A 83 -13.99 -6.36 -4.83
CA MET A 83 -14.76 -6.75 -6.01
C MET A 83 -14.78 -5.63 -7.03
N PHE A 84 -14.31 -5.95 -8.23
CA PHE A 84 -14.33 -5.09 -9.41
C PHE A 84 -15.46 -5.55 -10.33
N VAL A 85 -16.30 -4.62 -10.81
CA VAL A 85 -17.37 -4.92 -11.77
C VAL A 85 -17.26 -3.95 -12.94
N PHE A 86 -17.08 -4.48 -14.14
CA PHE A 86 -16.97 -3.69 -15.36
C PHE A 86 -18.37 -3.29 -15.86
N ASP A 87 -18.59 -2.00 -16.04
CA ASP A 87 -19.87 -1.45 -16.49
C ASP A 87 -19.83 -1.01 -17.97
N ARG A 88 -18.66 -0.57 -18.46
CA ARG A 88 -18.43 -0.22 -19.88
C ARG A 88 -17.01 -0.60 -20.34
N PRO A 89 -16.78 -0.86 -21.65
CA PRO A 89 -17.77 -0.93 -22.74
C PRO A 89 -18.61 -2.22 -22.74
N ARG A 90 -19.45 -2.41 -23.77
CA ARG A 90 -20.42 -3.53 -23.86
C ARG A 90 -19.76 -4.91 -23.86
N ASP A 91 -18.57 -5.02 -24.43
CA ASP A 91 -17.76 -6.24 -24.54
C ASP A 91 -17.27 -6.78 -23.19
N VAL A 92 -17.00 -5.88 -22.23
CA VAL A 92 -16.57 -6.26 -20.87
C VAL A 92 -17.68 -6.13 -19.82
N ARG A 93 -18.81 -5.49 -20.16
CA ARG A 93 -19.92 -5.23 -19.24
C ARG A 93 -20.37 -6.50 -18.51
N GLY A 94 -20.43 -6.41 -17.18
CA GLY A 94 -20.84 -7.49 -16.29
C GLY A 94 -19.74 -8.48 -15.96
N THR A 95 -18.53 -8.33 -16.54
CA THR A 95 -17.35 -9.06 -16.05
C THR A 95 -17.07 -8.59 -14.63
N ALA A 96 -16.78 -9.53 -13.74
CA ALA A 96 -16.48 -9.22 -12.35
C ALA A 96 -15.25 -9.99 -11.88
N PHE A 97 -14.43 -9.34 -11.06
CA PHE A 97 -13.25 -9.93 -10.44
C PHE A 97 -13.36 -9.79 -8.92
N LEU A 98 -13.25 -10.90 -8.22
CA LEU A 98 -13.31 -10.98 -6.76
C LEU A 98 -11.94 -11.42 -6.25
N VAL A 99 -11.43 -10.71 -5.25
CA VAL A 99 -10.18 -11.02 -4.56
C VAL A 99 -10.46 -11.08 -3.07
N HIS A 100 -10.05 -12.17 -2.43
CA HIS A 100 -9.83 -12.23 -1.00
C HIS A 100 -8.33 -12.29 -0.78
N ALA A 101 -7.76 -11.19 -0.27
CA ALA A 101 -6.35 -11.15 0.03
C ALA A 101 -6.07 -11.89 1.34
N HIS A 102 -4.87 -12.46 1.45
CA HIS A 102 -4.43 -13.14 2.67
C HIS A 102 -3.08 -12.61 3.15
N LYS A 103 -2.90 -12.48 4.47
CA LYS A 103 -1.64 -11.97 5.04
C LYS A 103 -0.46 -12.92 4.82
N ASN A 104 -0.71 -14.23 4.95
CA ASN A 104 0.33 -15.26 5.00
C ASN A 104 0.20 -16.32 3.91
N ASP A 105 -0.94 -16.34 3.20
CA ASP A 105 -1.26 -17.33 2.17
C ASP A 105 -1.45 -16.64 0.81
N PRO A 106 -1.44 -17.39 -0.31
CA PRO A 106 -1.78 -16.81 -1.60
C PRO A 106 -3.25 -16.40 -1.67
N ASP A 107 -3.50 -15.23 -2.26
CA ASP A 107 -4.86 -14.70 -2.45
C ASP A 107 -5.80 -15.66 -3.21
N ASP A 108 -7.03 -15.68 -2.75
CA ASP A 108 -8.14 -16.34 -3.41
C ASP A 108 -8.78 -15.40 -4.43
N GLN A 109 -8.78 -15.80 -5.70
CA GLN A 109 -9.21 -14.93 -6.80
C GLN A 109 -10.18 -15.63 -7.76
N TRP A 110 -11.23 -14.91 -8.17
CA TRP A 110 -12.23 -15.41 -9.12
C TRP A 110 -12.58 -14.38 -10.18
N LEU A 111 -12.69 -14.85 -11.42
CA LEU A 111 -13.16 -14.08 -12.56
C LEU A 111 -14.50 -14.63 -13.04
N TYR A 112 -15.54 -13.81 -13.00
CA TYR A 112 -16.83 -14.10 -13.60
C TYR A 112 -16.91 -13.54 -15.01
N LEU A 113 -17.24 -14.41 -15.97
CA LEU A 113 -17.41 -14.05 -17.38
C LEU A 113 -18.88 -14.19 -17.79
N PRO A 114 -19.61 -13.08 -18.03
CA PRO A 114 -21.05 -13.10 -18.24
C PRO A 114 -21.45 -13.82 -19.54
N ALA A 115 -20.63 -13.69 -20.60
CA ALA A 115 -20.87 -14.38 -21.87
C ALA A 115 -20.90 -15.90 -21.73
N LEU A 116 -20.17 -16.45 -20.75
CA LEU A 116 -20.08 -17.88 -20.47
C LEU A 116 -20.93 -18.29 -19.25
N LYS A 117 -21.51 -17.31 -18.53
CA LYS A 117 -22.14 -17.49 -17.21
C LYS A 117 -21.29 -18.36 -16.27
N ARG A 118 -19.97 -18.16 -16.30
CA ARG A 118 -19.01 -19.03 -15.62
C ARG A 118 -18.11 -18.23 -14.71
N VAL A 119 -17.84 -18.80 -13.54
CA VAL A 119 -16.79 -18.36 -12.62
C VAL A 119 -15.55 -19.22 -12.84
N LYS A 120 -14.40 -18.58 -13.01
CA LYS A 120 -13.08 -19.24 -13.07
C LYS A 120 -12.26 -18.80 -11.85
N ARG A 121 -11.75 -19.75 -11.08
CA ARG A 121 -10.75 -19.47 -10.04
C ARG A 121 -9.39 -19.23 -10.70
N ILE A 122 -8.68 -18.19 -10.29
CA ILE A 122 -7.31 -17.89 -10.72
C ILE A 122 -6.37 -18.47 -9.68
N SER A 123 -5.48 -19.38 -10.10
CA SER A 123 -4.48 -19.96 -9.20
C SER A 123 -3.38 -18.93 -8.90
N SER A 124 -2.77 -19.04 -7.71
CA SER A 124 -1.63 -18.22 -7.29
C SER A 124 -0.47 -18.21 -8.30
N SER A 125 -0.23 -19.35 -8.98
CA SER A 125 0.76 -19.48 -10.05
C SER A 125 0.50 -18.63 -11.31
N ASN A 126 -0.71 -18.08 -11.48
CA ASN A 126 -1.11 -17.28 -12.64
C ASN A 126 -1.38 -15.80 -12.30
N GLN A 127 -0.98 -15.34 -11.10
CA GLN A 127 -1.19 -13.96 -10.65
C GLN A 127 -0.38 -12.91 -11.44
N SER A 128 0.70 -13.31 -12.11
CA SER A 128 1.56 -12.40 -12.89
C SER A 128 1.03 -12.08 -14.30
N GLY A 129 -0.12 -12.63 -14.69
CA GLY A 129 -0.73 -12.41 -15.99
C GLY A 129 -1.39 -11.03 -16.12
N SER A 130 -1.53 -10.56 -17.37
CA SER A 130 -2.29 -9.36 -17.70
C SER A 130 -3.72 -9.41 -17.15
N PHE A 131 -4.13 -8.38 -16.41
CA PHE A 131 -5.50 -8.28 -15.89
C PHE A 131 -6.46 -7.81 -16.99
N MET A 132 -7.17 -8.77 -17.60
CA MET A 132 -8.11 -8.51 -18.69
C MET A 132 -7.49 -7.71 -19.85
N GLY A 133 -6.24 -7.97 -20.19
CA GLY A 133 -5.55 -7.19 -21.21
C GLY A 133 -5.12 -5.81 -20.71
N SER A 134 -4.83 -5.64 -19.43
CA SER A 134 -4.00 -4.52 -18.95
C SER A 134 -2.53 -4.91 -19.04
N GLU A 135 -1.65 -3.96 -19.39
CA GLU A 135 -0.22 -4.17 -19.71
C GLU A 135 0.06 -4.70 -21.14
N PHE A 136 0.32 -3.78 -22.08
CA PHE A 136 0.81 -4.00 -23.46
C PHE A 136 1.78 -2.90 -23.91
#